data_AF-A0AA42N965-F1
#
_entry.id   AF-A0AA42N965-F1
#
_cell.length_a   1.000
_cell.length_b   1.000
_cell.length_c   1.000
_cell.angle_alpha   90.00
_cell.angle_beta   90.00
_cell.angle_gamma   90.00
#
_symmetry.space_group_name_H-M   'P 1'
#
loop_
_entity.id
_entity.type
_entity.pdbx_description
1 polymer ?
#
loop_
_entity_poly.entity_id
_entity_poly.type
_entity_poly.pdbx_seq_one_letter_code
_entity_poly.pdbx_strand_id
1 'polypeptide(L)'
;MGTPEEEKAKAEAAAKAKAEADAKAKAEAEAKKKAEAEEKAKAEAAAKAKAEADAKAKADAEAKEKAEAEEKAKAEAEAKAAAIAATPGPKAKQEIRLPGKTYAPGEHLPGDVDEADLATFRALGAI
;
A
#
# COMPACT_ATOMS: atom_id res chain seq x y z
N MET A 1 -58.87 29.39 57.17
CA MET A 1 -57.76 28.49 57.54
C MET A 1 -58.10 27.15 56.92
N GLY A 2 -57.27 26.63 56.02
CA GLY A 2 -57.48 25.31 55.44
C GLY A 2 -57.40 24.23 56.53
N THR A 3 -58.18 23.16 56.40
CA THR A 3 -58.10 22.02 57.31
C THR A 3 -56.75 21.31 57.15
N PRO A 4 -56.21 20.68 58.21
CA PRO A 4 -54.93 19.97 58.18
C PRO A 4 -54.86 18.88 57.09
N GLU A 5 -56.01 18.35 56.66
CA GLU A 5 -56.14 17.42 55.54
C GLU A 5 -55.82 18.06 54.18
N GLU A 6 -56.20 19.32 53.97
CA GLU A 6 -55.98 20.04 52.71
C GLU A 6 -54.50 20.44 52.54
N GLU A 7 -53.83 20.79 53.65
CA GLU A 7 -52.40 21.09 53.66
C GLU A 7 -51.55 19.83 53.40
N LYS A 8 -51.95 18.69 53.98
CA LYS A 8 -51.32 17.39 53.75
C LYS A 8 -51.48 16.93 52.29
N ALA A 9 -52.68 17.08 51.72
CA ALA A 9 -52.94 16.73 50.32
C ALA A 9 -52.10 17.59 49.35
N LYS A 10 -51.94 18.90 49.63
CA LYS A 10 -51.08 19.78 48.83
C LYS A 10 -49.60 19.41 48.93
N ALA A 11 -49.11 19.08 50.13
CA ALA A 11 -47.72 18.67 50.34
C ALA A 11 -47.41 17.35 49.60
N GLU A 12 -48.33 16.39 49.64
CA GLU A 12 -48.16 15.10 48.96
C GLU A 12 -48.19 15.25 47.43
N ALA A 13 -49.11 16.05 46.90
CA ALA A 13 -49.17 16.37 45.47
C ALA A 13 -47.90 17.10 44.98
N ALA A 14 -47.39 18.06 45.76
CA ALA A 14 -46.15 18.76 45.44
C ALA A 14 -44.93 17.84 45.47
N ALA A 15 -44.83 16.94 46.47
CA ALA A 15 -43.75 15.96 46.55
C ALA A 15 -43.78 14.99 45.36
N LYS A 16 -44.96 14.51 44.98
CA LYS A 16 -45.14 13.59 43.85
C LYS A 16 -44.79 14.26 42.51
N ALA A 17 -45.23 15.50 42.29
CA ALA A 17 -44.90 16.27 41.09
C ALA A 17 -43.39 16.54 40.98
N LYS A 18 -42.72 16.84 42.10
CA LYS A 18 -41.27 17.09 42.13
C LYS A 18 -40.47 15.81 41.85
N ALA A 19 -40.91 14.66 42.38
CA ALA A 19 -40.30 13.37 42.11
C ALA A 19 -40.46 12.93 40.64
N GLU A 20 -41.63 13.15 40.04
CA GLU A 20 -41.86 12.87 38.62
C GLU A 20 -41.01 13.76 37.71
N ALA A 21 -40.89 15.05 38.04
CA ALA A 21 -40.05 15.98 37.29
C ALA A 21 -38.56 15.62 37.36
N ASP A 22 -38.04 15.24 38.55
CA ASP A 22 -36.65 14.80 38.71
C ASP A 22 -36.37 13.48 37.97
N ALA A 23 -37.29 12.52 38.05
CA ALA A 23 -37.17 11.25 37.34
C ALA A 23 -37.16 11.45 35.82
N LYS A 24 -38.04 12.31 35.30
CA LYS A 24 -38.12 12.61 33.87
C LYS A 24 -36.88 13.37 33.37
N ALA A 25 -36.38 14.33 34.17
CA ALA A 25 -35.16 15.06 33.84
C ALA A 25 -33.91 14.16 33.81
N LYS A 26 -33.79 13.23 34.78
CA LYS A 26 -32.71 12.23 34.79
C LYS A 26 -32.80 11.29 33.59
N ALA A 27 -33.99 10.79 33.27
CA ALA A 27 -34.19 9.90 32.12
C ALA A 27 -33.84 10.58 30.78
N GLU A 28 -34.24 11.84 30.59
CA GLU A 28 -33.85 12.61 29.39
C GLU A 28 -32.35 12.87 29.33
N ALA A 29 -31.72 13.21 30.46
CA ALA A 29 -30.29 13.46 30.53
C ALA A 29 -29.49 12.19 30.18
N GLU A 30 -29.89 11.04 30.73
CA GLU A 30 -29.23 9.76 30.40
C GLU A 30 -29.45 9.36 28.94
N ALA A 31 -30.67 9.53 28.42
CA ALA A 31 -30.98 9.23 27.02
C ALA A 31 -30.15 10.08 26.06
N LYS A 32 -30.03 11.40 26.31
CA LYS A 32 -29.18 12.29 25.51
C LYS A 32 -27.71 11.88 25.58
N LYS A 33 -27.20 11.59 26.79
CA LYS A 33 -25.80 11.20 26.97
C LYS A 33 -25.47 9.89 26.25
N LYS A 34 -26.41 8.94 26.26
CA LYS A 34 -26.26 7.65 25.58
C LYS A 34 -26.34 7.81 24.06
N ALA A 35 -27.22 8.69 23.56
CA ALA A 35 -27.32 9.01 22.14
C ALA A 35 -26.04 9.70 21.60
N GLU A 36 -25.52 10.70 22.31
CA GLU A 36 -24.27 11.37 21.93
C GLU A 36 -23.07 10.42 21.95
N ALA A 37 -22.99 9.55 22.97
CA ALA A 37 -21.91 8.55 23.05
C ALA A 37 -21.98 7.55 21.88
N GLU A 38 -23.18 7.10 21.51
CA GLU A 38 -23.36 6.17 20.40
C GLU A 38 -23.08 6.83 19.04
N GLU A 39 -23.50 8.07 18.85
CA GLU A 39 -23.21 8.84 17.63
C GLU A 39 -21.71 9.07 17.46
N LYS A 40 -21.03 9.48 18.54
CA LYS A 40 -19.58 9.68 18.54
C LYS A 40 -18.83 8.39 18.25
N ALA A 41 -19.24 7.27 18.84
CA ALA A 41 -18.65 5.96 18.58
C ALA A 41 -18.84 5.51 17.12
N LYS A 42 -20.03 5.73 16.55
CA LYS A 42 -20.30 5.43 15.13
C LYS A 42 -19.48 6.31 14.19
N ALA A 43 -19.36 7.60 14.49
CA ALA A 43 -18.55 8.53 13.69
C ALA A 43 -17.06 8.16 13.72
N GLU A 44 -16.52 7.82 14.90
CA GLU A 44 -15.12 7.42 15.03
C GLU A 44 -14.82 6.09 14.33
N ALA A 45 -15.73 5.11 14.45
CA ALA A 45 -15.61 3.83 13.75
C ALA A 45 -15.65 4.00 12.23
N ALA A 46 -16.58 4.82 11.72
CA ALA A 46 -16.66 5.12 10.29
C ALA A 46 -15.42 5.85 9.77
N ALA A 47 -14.88 6.81 10.54
CA ALA A 47 -13.66 7.53 10.19
C ALA A 47 -12.44 6.59 10.13
N LYS A 48 -12.27 5.71 11.14
CA LYS A 48 -11.20 4.69 11.12
C LYS A 48 -11.34 3.73 9.95
N ALA A 49 -12.53 3.20 9.69
CA ALA A 49 -12.75 2.27 8.59
C ALA A 49 -12.43 2.91 7.23
N LYS A 50 -12.79 4.19 7.04
CA LYS A 50 -12.47 4.92 5.80
C LYS A 50 -10.97 5.19 5.66
N ALA A 51 -10.28 5.54 6.75
CA ALA A 51 -8.84 5.76 6.74
C ALA A 51 -8.06 4.47 6.45
N GLU A 52 -8.46 3.34 7.04
CA GLU A 52 -7.84 2.03 6.77
C GLU A 52 -8.05 1.59 5.33
N ALA A 53 -9.26 1.80 4.78
CA ALA A 53 -9.55 1.47 3.39
C ALA A 53 -8.72 2.31 2.41
N ASP A 54 -8.58 3.62 2.64
CA ASP A 54 -7.76 4.51 1.79
C ASP A 54 -6.27 4.14 1.86
N ALA A 55 -5.76 3.85 3.07
CA ALA A 55 -4.37 3.44 3.27
C ALA A 55 -4.07 2.12 2.57
N LYS A 56 -4.97 1.14 2.67
CA LYS A 56 -4.82 -0.16 1.99
C LYS A 56 -4.89 -0.01 0.47
N ALA A 57 -5.79 0.82 -0.05
CA ALA A 57 -5.89 1.07 -1.49
C ALA A 57 -4.64 1.74 -2.07
N LYS A 58 -4.05 2.72 -1.36
CA LYS A 58 -2.79 3.35 -1.77
C LYS A 58 -1.62 2.38 -1.74
N ALA A 59 -1.50 1.59 -0.67
CA ALA A 59 -0.41 0.62 -0.55
C ALA A 59 -0.47 -0.45 -1.65
N ASP A 60 -1.67 -0.94 -2.00
CA ASP A 60 -1.85 -1.92 -3.07
C ASP A 60 -1.50 -1.34 -4.45
N ALA A 61 -1.93 -0.10 -4.71
CA ALA A 61 -1.62 0.61 -5.95
C ALA A 61 -0.11 0.85 -6.13
N GLU A 62 0.58 1.34 -5.09
CA GLU A 62 2.03 1.55 -5.13
C GLU A 62 2.83 0.24 -5.29
N ALA A 63 2.38 -0.84 -4.62
CA ALA A 63 3.01 -2.15 -4.75
C ALA A 63 2.88 -2.69 -6.18
N LYS A 64 1.70 -2.54 -6.79
CA LYS A 64 1.46 -2.98 -8.16
C LYS A 64 2.26 -2.17 -9.18
N GLU A 65 2.32 -0.85 -9.02
CA GLU A 65 3.10 0.02 -9.91
C GLU A 65 4.60 -0.32 -9.85
N LYS A 66 5.15 -0.54 -8.65
CA LYS A 66 6.55 -0.97 -8.50
C LYS A 66 6.82 -2.32 -9.16
N ALA A 67 5.92 -3.28 -8.98
CA ALA A 67 6.08 -4.62 -9.57
C ALA A 67 6.05 -4.56 -11.11
N GLU A 68 5.10 -3.83 -11.71
CA GLU A 68 5.03 -3.66 -13.16
C GLU A 68 6.25 -2.90 -13.71
N ALA A 69 6.73 -1.88 -13.00
CA ALA A 69 7.93 -1.14 -13.41
C ALA A 69 9.19 -2.00 -13.37
N GLU A 70 9.37 -2.83 -12.33
CA GLU A 70 10.51 -3.73 -12.20
C GLU A 70 10.48 -4.83 -13.27
N GLU A 71 9.31 -5.44 -13.51
CA GLU A 71 9.15 -6.46 -14.54
C GLU A 71 9.48 -5.89 -15.92
N LYS A 72 8.92 -4.72 -16.25
CA LYS A 72 9.18 -4.06 -17.54
C LYS A 72 10.65 -3.68 -17.71
N ALA A 73 11.30 -3.19 -16.65
CA ALA A 73 12.72 -2.86 -16.70
C ALA A 73 13.58 -4.11 -16.92
N LYS A 74 13.26 -5.22 -16.24
CA LYS A 74 13.98 -6.49 -16.40
C LYS A 74 13.78 -7.08 -17.80
N ALA A 75 12.55 -7.06 -18.31
CA ALA A 75 12.24 -7.53 -19.66
C ALA A 75 12.94 -6.68 -20.73
N GLU A 76 12.99 -5.35 -20.57
CA GLU A 76 13.68 -4.47 -21.50
C GLU A 76 15.21 -4.69 -21.46
N ALA A 77 15.78 -4.89 -20.27
CA ALA A 77 17.20 -5.20 -20.11
C ALA A 77 17.57 -6.53 -20.76
N GLU A 78 16.77 -7.58 -20.53
CA GLU A 78 16.97 -8.90 -21.14
C GLU A 78 16.82 -8.84 -22.67
N ALA A 79 15.82 -8.12 -23.17
CA ALA A 79 15.63 -7.92 -24.61
C ALA A 79 16.80 -7.17 -25.25
N LYS A 80 17.35 -6.15 -24.58
CA LYS A 80 18.54 -5.43 -25.05
C LYS A 80 19.77 -6.33 -25.03
N ALA A 81 20.01 -7.08 -23.96
CA ALA A 81 21.12 -8.01 -23.87
C ALA A 81 21.02 -9.11 -24.95
N ALA A 82 19.84 -9.67 -25.16
CA ALA A 82 19.60 -10.65 -26.22
C ALA A 82 19.80 -10.05 -27.62
N ALA A 83 19.36 -8.81 -27.85
CA ALA A 83 19.58 -8.11 -29.11
C ALA A 83 21.07 -7.87 -29.37
N ILE A 84 21.83 -7.43 -28.35
CA ILE A 84 23.28 -7.22 -28.45
C ILE A 84 23.99 -8.57 -28.70
N ALA A 85 23.65 -9.62 -27.96
CA ALA A 85 24.20 -10.96 -28.17
C ALA A 85 23.90 -11.54 -29.55
N ALA A 86 22.74 -11.20 -30.14
CA ALA A 86 22.35 -11.63 -31.49
C ALA A 86 23.04 -10.82 -32.60
N THR A 87 23.60 -9.64 -32.30
CA THR A 87 24.42 -8.93 -33.29
C THR A 87 25.76 -9.65 -33.47
N PRO A 88 26.18 -9.94 -34.72
CA PRO A 88 27.45 -10.58 -34.96
C PRO A 88 28.59 -9.59 -34.66
N GLY A 89 29.42 -9.93 -33.68
CA GLY A 89 30.63 -9.21 -33.32
C GLY A 89 31.79 -9.47 -34.28
N PRO A 90 33.04 -9.06 -33.95
CA PRO A 90 34.16 -9.21 -34.86
C PRO A 90 34.49 -10.69 -35.15
N LYS A 91 35.05 -10.95 -36.33
CA LYS A 91 35.45 -12.30 -36.76
C LYS A 91 36.72 -12.74 -36.04
N ALA A 92 36.69 -13.94 -35.48
CA ALA A 92 37.86 -14.62 -34.97
C ALA A 92 38.85 -14.96 -36.11
N LYS A 93 40.10 -14.56 -35.98
CA LYS A 93 41.24 -14.97 -36.81
C LYS A 93 41.97 -16.18 -36.23
N GLN A 94 41.83 -16.41 -34.93
CA GLN A 94 42.36 -17.57 -34.20
C GLN A 94 41.29 -18.22 -33.32
N GLU A 95 41.60 -19.36 -32.71
CA GLU A 95 40.72 -19.97 -31.71
C GLU A 95 40.60 -19.05 -30.48
N ILE A 96 39.37 -18.62 -30.18
CA ILE A 96 39.07 -17.79 -29.01
C ILE A 96 38.13 -18.57 -28.09
N ARG A 97 38.53 -18.72 -26.83
CA ARG A 97 37.70 -19.36 -25.81
C ARG A 97 37.03 -18.28 -24.96
N LEU A 98 35.70 -18.23 -25.04
CA LEU A 98 34.84 -17.37 -24.22
C LEU A 98 34.02 -18.22 -23.24
N PRO A 99 33.48 -17.63 -22.16
CA PRO A 99 32.62 -18.35 -21.23
C PRO A 99 31.42 -18.96 -21.97
N GLY A 100 31.29 -20.28 -21.90
CA GLY A 100 30.19 -21.03 -22.50
C GLY A 100 30.36 -21.46 -23.96
N LYS A 101 31.33 -20.91 -24.72
CA LYS A 101 31.57 -21.34 -26.11
C LYS A 101 32.99 -21.04 -26.62
N THR A 102 33.56 -21.98 -27.39
CA THR A 102 34.80 -21.78 -28.15
C THR A 102 34.45 -21.36 -29.58
N TYR A 103 35.11 -20.30 -30.07
CA TYR A 103 34.92 -19.74 -31.41
C TYR A 103 36.11 -20.12 -32.29
N ALA A 104 35.84 -20.82 -33.39
CA ALA A 104 36.86 -21.18 -34.36
C ALA A 104 37.24 -19.97 -35.25
N PRO A 105 38.43 -19.99 -35.87
CA PRO A 105 38.80 -18.99 -36.86
C PRO A 105 37.75 -18.93 -37.99
N GLY A 106 37.22 -17.73 -38.24
CA GLY A 106 36.15 -17.45 -39.19
C GLY A 106 34.77 -17.24 -38.56
N GLU A 107 34.55 -17.66 -37.32
CA GLU A 107 33.29 -17.40 -36.59
C GLU A 107 33.23 -15.97 -36.05
N HIS A 108 32.02 -15.41 -36.00
CA HIS A 108 31.80 -14.11 -35.36
C HIS A 108 31.67 -14.32 -33.85
N LEU A 109 32.37 -13.50 -33.09
CA LEU A 109 32.18 -13.38 -31.65
C LEU A 109 30.77 -12.80 -31.37
N PRO A 110 30.21 -13.02 -30.17
CA PRO A 110 28.95 -12.40 -29.80
C PRO A 110 29.12 -10.88 -29.73
N GLY A 111 28.07 -10.12 -30.04
CA GLY A 111 28.11 -8.65 -29.96
C GLY A 111 28.18 -8.12 -28.53
N ASP A 112 27.95 -8.98 -27.53
CA ASP A 112 27.98 -8.66 -26.09
C ASP A 112 29.38 -8.78 -25.46
N VAL A 113 30.43 -9.09 -26.23
CA VAL A 113 31.80 -9.17 -25.71
C VAL A 113 32.26 -7.78 -25.27
N ASP A 114 32.76 -7.67 -24.04
CA ASP A 114 33.29 -6.44 -23.48
C ASP A 114 34.48 -5.89 -24.31
N GLU A 115 34.60 -4.57 -24.40
CA GLU A 115 35.67 -3.91 -25.16
C GLU A 115 37.08 -4.27 -24.61
N ALA A 116 37.22 -4.53 -23.32
CA ALA A 116 38.49 -4.96 -22.74
C ALA A 116 38.92 -6.35 -23.24
N ASP A 117 37.98 -7.28 -23.36
CA ASP A 117 38.20 -8.60 -23.96
C ASP A 117 38.51 -8.47 -25.46
N LEU A 118 37.73 -7.65 -26.19
CA LEU A 118 37.99 -7.36 -27.60
C LEU A 118 39.37 -6.73 -27.81
N ALA A 119 39.79 -5.80 -26.96
CA ALA A 119 41.12 -5.18 -27.02
C ALA A 119 42.23 -6.20 -26.80
N THR A 120 42.03 -7.12 -25.85
CA THR A 120 42.95 -8.24 -25.60
C THR A 120 43.05 -9.15 -26.82
N PHE A 121 41.93 -9.51 -27.45
CA PHE A 121 41.93 -10.32 -28.67
C PHE A 121 42.59 -9.59 -29.84
N ARG A 122 42.39 -8.27 -29.98
CA ARG A 122 43.10 -7.46 -31.00
C ARG A 122 44.61 -7.44 -30.75
N ALA A 123 45.04 -7.26 -29.50
CA ALA A 123 46.46 -7.23 -29.13
C ALA A 123 47.15 -8.59 -29.37
N LEU A 124 46.42 -9.69 -29.19
CA LEU A 124 46.88 -11.05 -29.50
C LEU A 124 46.77 -11.40 -31.00
N GLY A 125 46.23 -10.50 -31.83
CA GLY A 125 45.98 -10.76 -33.26
C GLY A 125 44.91 -11.83 -33.51
N ALA A 126 44.04 -12.09 -32.53
CA ALA A 126 43.01 -13.12 -32.57
C ALA A 126 41.71 -12.63 -33.24
N ILE A 127 41.52 -11.32 -33.43
CA ILE A 127 40.43 -10.70 -34.23
C ILE A 127 40.94 -9.60 -35.15
#